data_AF-E2BD71-F1
#
_entry.id   AF-E2BD71-F1
#
_cell.length_a   1.000
_cell.length_b   1.000
_cell.length_c   1.000
_cell.angle_alpha   90.00
_cell.angle_beta   90.00
_cell.angle_gamma   90.00
#
_symmetry.space_group_name_H-M   'P 1'
#
loop_
_entity.id
_entity.type
_entity.pdbx_description
1 polymer ?
#
loop_
_entity_poly.entity_id
_entity_poly.type
_entity_poly.pdbx_seq_one_letter_code
_entity_poly.pdbx_strand_id
1 'polypeptide(L)'
;MLKILRLDLGFINKYIEKNPKIITASPENVKSLLNNFKDTGLVGLPIETVLKKHSYLLFEDANNIKHLLQLFEHYEIPEDYVHKFMKIFTLGSDVFLERMTMIMKHPDLQLWHKYPRILQLILYKNMAMDRVEYLRYINRIKWARAHTVLSQTKTMDR
;
A
#
# COMPACT_ATOMS: atom_id res chain seq x y z
N MET A 1 -22.84 7.06 9.40
CA MET A 1 -21.43 7.43 9.11
C MET A 1 -20.87 8.52 10.02
N LEU A 2 -21.43 9.74 10.06
CA LEU A 2 -20.88 10.86 10.85
C LEU A 2 -20.63 10.55 12.34
N LYS A 3 -21.50 9.77 12.98
CA LYS A 3 -21.30 9.32 14.38
C LYS A 3 -20.01 8.51 14.54
N ILE A 4 -19.77 7.53 13.66
CA ILE A 4 -18.55 6.69 13.67
C ILE A 4 -17.31 7.55 13.47
N LEU A 5 -17.34 8.44 12.47
CA LEU A 5 -16.21 9.33 12.19
C LEU A 5 -15.86 10.20 13.41
N ARG A 6 -16.85 10.76 14.09
CA ARG A 6 -16.64 11.69 15.22
C ARG A 6 -16.31 10.98 16.53
N LEU A 7 -17.06 9.93 16.86
CA LEU A 7 -17.00 9.27 18.17
C LEU A 7 -15.95 8.16 18.19
N ASP A 8 -15.96 7.29 17.18
CA ASP A 8 -15.12 6.09 17.17
C ASP A 8 -13.72 6.41 16.61
N LEU A 9 -13.64 7.29 15.61
CA LEU A 9 -12.38 7.65 14.94
C LEU A 9 -11.83 9.04 15.33
N GLY A 10 -12.60 9.83 16.09
CA GLY A 10 -12.16 11.14 16.58
C GLY A 10 -11.85 12.16 15.48
N PHE A 11 -12.54 12.12 14.34
CA PHE A 11 -12.41 13.15 13.30
C PHE A 11 -13.07 14.46 13.74
N ILE A 12 -12.34 15.57 13.60
CA ILE A 12 -12.89 16.91 13.81
C ILE A 12 -13.67 17.38 12.57
N ASN A 13 -14.70 18.21 12.77
CA ASN A 13 -15.57 18.69 11.69
C ASN A 13 -14.80 19.33 10.53
N LYS A 14 -13.78 20.16 10.85
CA LYS A 14 -12.92 20.81 9.85
C LYS A 14 -12.21 19.80 8.93
N TYR A 15 -11.86 18.61 9.42
CA TYR A 15 -11.25 17.57 8.58
C TYR A 15 -12.29 16.94 7.65
N ILE A 16 -13.48 16.65 8.19
CA ILE A 16 -14.60 16.06 7.44
C ILE A 16 -15.02 16.99 6.30
N GLU A 17 -15.15 18.29 6.57
CA GLU A 17 -15.49 19.32 5.58
C GLU A 17 -14.46 19.40 4.45
N LYS A 18 -13.16 19.27 4.75
CA LYS A 18 -12.10 19.25 3.75
C LYS A 18 -12.02 17.94 2.96
N ASN A 19 -12.57 16.85 3.49
CA ASN A 19 -12.49 15.51 2.90
C ASN A 19 -13.87 14.87 2.84
N PRO A 20 -14.86 15.48 2.16
CA PRO A 20 -16.26 15.05 2.22
C PRO A 20 -16.47 13.61 1.75
N LYS A 21 -15.57 13.10 0.89
CA LYS A 21 -15.57 11.71 0.42
C LYS A 21 -15.61 10.70 1.56
N ILE A 22 -14.97 10.96 2.71
CA ILE A 22 -14.96 9.98 3.83
C ILE A 22 -16.36 9.69 4.39
N ILE A 23 -17.34 10.56 4.15
CA ILE A 23 -18.73 10.37 4.58
C ILE A 23 -19.41 9.29 3.73
N THR A 24 -18.91 9.03 2.52
CA THR A 24 -19.49 8.05 1.58
C THR A 24 -19.00 6.63 1.86
N ALA A 25 -18.06 6.43 2.79
CA ALA A 25 -17.65 5.09 3.21
C ALA A 25 -18.81 4.37 3.92
N SER A 26 -18.92 3.06 3.71
CA SER A 26 -19.95 2.24 4.35
C SER A 26 -19.72 2.18 5.86
N PRO A 27 -20.73 2.52 6.68
CA PRO A 27 -20.65 2.36 8.13
C PRO A 27 -20.37 0.92 8.58
N GLU A 28 -20.93 -0.05 7.86
CA GLU A 28 -20.75 -1.48 8.11
C GLU A 28 -19.30 -1.89 7.82
N ASN A 29 -18.73 -1.42 6.70
CA ASN A 29 -17.33 -1.67 6.37
C ASN A 29 -16.37 -1.09 7.43
N VAL A 30 -16.59 0.16 7.85
CA VAL A 30 -15.74 0.80 8.86
C VAL A 30 -15.84 0.08 10.21
N LYS A 31 -17.04 -0.36 10.61
CA LYS A 31 -17.20 -1.20 11.81
C LYS A 31 -16.48 -2.53 11.66
N SER A 32 -16.53 -3.14 10.48
CA SER A 32 -15.79 -4.38 10.19
C SER A 32 -14.30 -4.17 10.37
N LEU A 33 -13.72 -3.10 9.81
CA LEU A 33 -12.31 -2.75 10.01
C LEU A 33 -11.96 -2.57 11.49
N LEU A 34 -12.74 -1.76 12.20
CA LEU A 34 -12.53 -1.50 13.63
C LEU A 34 -12.56 -2.79 14.45
N ASN A 35 -13.57 -3.64 14.25
CA ASN A 35 -13.72 -4.89 15.00
C ASN A 35 -12.63 -5.91 14.67
N ASN A 36 -12.26 -6.03 13.39
CA ASN A 36 -11.28 -7.03 12.95
C ASN A 36 -9.85 -6.72 13.42
N PHE A 37 -9.54 -5.45 13.67
CA PHE A 37 -8.20 -4.98 14.05
C PHE A 37 -8.19 -4.29 15.42
N LYS A 38 -9.23 -4.49 16.24
CA LYS A 38 -9.38 -3.84 17.55
C LYS A 38 -8.22 -4.18 18.50
N ASP A 39 -7.88 -5.46 18.59
CA ASP A 39 -6.92 -5.97 19.58
C ASP A 39 -5.51 -6.05 19.00
N THR A 40 -5.38 -6.40 17.72
CA THR A 40 -4.08 -6.56 17.04
C THR A 40 -3.55 -5.25 16.45
N GLY A 41 -4.43 -4.28 16.22
CA GLY A 41 -4.10 -3.12 15.41
C GLY A 41 -3.82 -3.48 13.96
N LEU A 42 -3.23 -2.53 13.23
CA LEU A 42 -2.76 -2.71 11.85
C LEU A 42 -1.30 -2.24 11.78
N VAL A 43 -0.38 -3.17 11.52
CA VAL A 43 1.07 -2.93 11.43
C VAL A 43 1.61 -2.27 12.72
N GLY A 44 1.28 -2.87 13.87
CA GLY A 44 1.73 -2.42 15.19
C GLY A 44 1.08 -1.13 15.71
N LEU A 45 0.08 -0.57 15.01
CA LEU A 45 -0.61 0.66 15.40
C LEU A 45 -2.11 0.43 15.67
N PRO A 46 -2.72 1.16 16.63
CA PRO A 46 -4.17 1.12 16.82
C PRO A 46 -4.92 1.47 15.54
N ILE A 47 -5.94 0.68 15.20
CA ILE A 47 -6.67 0.80 13.93
C ILE A 47 -7.30 2.19 13.75
N GLU A 48 -7.80 2.81 14.82
CA GLU A 48 -8.39 4.14 14.82
C GLU A 48 -7.36 5.19 14.38
N THR A 49 -6.11 5.05 14.87
CA THR A 49 -5.00 5.94 14.51
C THR A 49 -4.64 5.77 13.04
N VAL A 50 -4.62 4.53 12.55
CA VAL A 50 -4.33 4.21 11.16
C VAL A 50 -5.41 4.76 10.22
N LEU A 51 -6.69 4.49 10.49
CA LEU A 51 -7.80 4.97 9.68
C LEU A 51 -7.91 6.50 9.69
N LYS A 52 -7.56 7.15 10.80
CA LYS A 52 -7.51 8.62 10.87
C LYS A 52 -6.39 9.21 10.03
N LYS A 53 -5.19 8.62 10.10
CA LYS A 53 -4.01 9.07 9.33
C LYS A 53 -4.11 8.73 7.84
N HIS A 54 -4.76 7.62 7.53
CA HIS A 54 -4.90 7.06 6.18
C HIS A 54 -6.37 6.83 5.85
N SER A 55 -7.14 7.91 5.76
CA SER A 55 -8.61 7.84 5.60
C SER A 55 -9.10 7.19 4.30
N TYR A 56 -8.22 6.92 3.34
CA TYR A 56 -8.54 6.09 2.18
C TYR A 56 -8.76 4.62 2.55
N LEU A 57 -8.21 4.15 3.67
CA LEU A 57 -8.42 2.78 4.16
C LEU A 57 -9.85 2.53 4.65
N LEU A 58 -10.65 3.58 4.87
CA LEU A 58 -12.07 3.45 5.23
C LEU A 58 -12.91 2.73 4.15
N PHE A 59 -12.40 2.68 2.92
CA PHE A 59 -13.04 2.06 1.77
C PHE A 59 -12.56 0.65 1.48
N GLU A 60 -11.54 0.19 2.21
CA GLU A 60 -10.91 -1.11 1.97
C GLU A 60 -11.63 -2.22 2.76
N ASP A 61 -11.61 -3.42 2.21
CA ASP A 61 -12.21 -4.59 2.83
C ASP A 61 -11.28 -5.19 3.91
N ALA A 62 -11.85 -5.49 5.08
CA ALA A 62 -11.08 -6.01 6.21
C ALA A 62 -10.47 -7.39 5.92
N ASN A 63 -11.16 -8.25 5.16
CA ASN A 63 -10.64 -9.58 4.83
C ASN A 63 -9.49 -9.48 3.82
N ASN A 64 -9.61 -8.60 2.82
CA ASN A 64 -8.52 -8.31 1.90
C ASN A 64 -7.25 -7.83 2.63
N ILE A 65 -7.40 -6.92 3.60
CA ILE A 65 -6.27 -6.47 4.43
C ILE A 65 -5.66 -7.64 5.20
N LYS A 66 -6.47 -8.53 5.81
CA LYS A 66 -5.95 -9.72 6.49
C LYS A 66 -5.17 -10.64 5.56
N HIS A 67 -5.69 -10.90 4.36
CA HIS A 67 -4.98 -11.71 3.37
C HIS A 67 -3.67 -11.06 2.93
N LEU A 68 -3.64 -9.74 2.75
CA LEU A 68 -2.40 -9.02 2.47
C LEU A 68 -1.39 -9.16 3.60
N LEU A 69 -1.81 -9.06 4.87
CA LEU A 69 -0.92 -9.27 6.02
C LEU A 69 -0.32 -10.68 6.02
N GLN A 70 -1.14 -11.71 5.77
CA GLN A 70 -0.66 -13.08 5.63
C GLN A 70 0.34 -13.25 4.48
N LEU A 71 0.10 -12.56 3.35
CA LEU A 71 1.04 -12.56 2.23
C LEU A 71 2.34 -11.82 2.59
N PHE A 72 2.28 -10.74 3.35
CA PHE A 72 3.48 -10.04 3.81
C PHE A 72 4.32 -10.94 4.72
N GLU A 73 3.70 -11.66 5.65
CA GLU A 73 4.38 -12.67 6.46
C GLU A 73 4.99 -13.78 5.59
N HIS A 74 4.22 -14.34 4.64
CA HIS A 74 4.68 -15.40 3.74
C HIS A 74 5.91 -15.00 2.91
N TYR A 75 5.96 -13.74 2.47
CA TYR A 75 7.09 -13.20 1.71
C TYR A 75 8.16 -12.51 2.57
N GLU A 76 8.10 -12.70 3.90
CA GLU A 76 9.04 -12.13 4.87
C GLU A 76 9.19 -10.60 4.73
N ILE A 77 8.09 -9.90 4.44
CA ILE A 77 8.04 -8.43 4.32
C ILE A 77 7.92 -7.83 5.73
N PRO A 78 8.94 -7.10 6.22
CA PRO A 78 8.91 -6.48 7.52
C PRO A 78 7.76 -5.47 7.69
N GLU A 79 7.15 -5.44 8.87
CA GLU A 79 6.11 -4.47 9.21
C GLU A 79 6.56 -3.02 9.03
N ASP A 80 7.81 -2.70 9.31
CA ASP A 80 8.34 -1.34 9.15
C ASP A 80 8.36 -0.89 7.67
N TYR A 81 8.40 -1.83 6.73
CA TYR A 81 8.27 -1.54 5.30
C TYR A 81 6.82 -1.22 4.98
N VAL A 82 5.88 -2.03 5.48
CA VAL A 82 4.43 -1.83 5.27
C VAL A 82 4.00 -0.49 5.85
N HIS A 83 4.47 -0.13 7.05
CA HIS A 83 4.19 1.15 7.69
C HIS A 83 4.62 2.35 6.84
N LYS A 84 5.73 2.24 6.10
CA LYS A 84 6.20 3.28 5.16
C LYS A 84 5.34 3.36 3.89
N PHE A 85 4.62 2.29 3.54
CA PHE A 85 3.91 2.14 2.26
C PHE A 85 2.45 1.67 2.41
N MET A 86 1.71 2.27 3.35
CA MET A 86 0.30 1.93 3.67
C MET A 86 -0.68 1.91 2.48
N LYS A 87 -0.35 2.58 1.36
CA LYS A 87 -1.14 2.49 0.12
C LYS A 87 -1.18 1.08 -0.47
N ILE A 88 -0.30 0.18 -0.05
CA ILE A 88 -0.33 -1.22 -0.50
C ILE A 88 -1.66 -1.91 -0.15
N PHE A 89 -2.32 -1.49 0.92
CA PHE A 89 -3.61 -2.06 1.35
C PHE A 89 -4.77 -1.72 0.43
N THR A 90 -4.60 -0.79 -0.53
CA THR A 90 -5.62 -0.51 -1.55
C THR A 90 -5.55 -1.48 -2.74
N LEU A 91 -4.67 -2.48 -2.68
CA LEU A 91 -4.51 -3.50 -3.70
C LEU A 91 -5.30 -4.75 -3.31
N GLY A 92 -5.92 -5.42 -4.26
CA GLY A 92 -6.46 -6.76 -4.03
C GLY A 92 -5.33 -7.75 -3.69
N SER A 93 -5.56 -8.67 -2.76
CA SER A 93 -4.58 -9.69 -2.37
C SER A 93 -4.18 -10.60 -3.53
N ASP A 94 -5.12 -10.88 -4.45
CA ASP A 94 -4.90 -11.58 -5.70
C ASP A 94 -3.94 -10.83 -6.63
N VAL A 95 -4.16 -9.52 -6.79
CA VAL A 95 -3.31 -8.64 -7.59
C VAL A 95 -1.93 -8.49 -6.95
N PHE A 96 -1.85 -8.40 -5.62
CA PHE A 96 -0.58 -8.42 -4.90
C PHE A 96 0.22 -9.67 -5.23
N LEU A 97 -0.41 -10.85 -5.11
CA LEU A 97 0.21 -12.14 -5.36
C LEU A 97 0.71 -12.29 -6.80
N GLU A 98 -0.10 -11.90 -7.79
CA GLU A 98 0.27 -11.89 -9.20
C GLU A 98 1.53 -11.04 -9.43
N ARG A 99 1.52 -9.80 -8.91
CA ARG A 99 2.60 -8.84 -9.11
C ARG A 99 3.88 -9.24 -8.37
N MET A 100 3.76 -9.77 -7.16
CA MET A 100 4.90 -10.27 -6.39
C MET A 100 5.55 -11.45 -7.12
N THR A 101 4.75 -12.42 -7.57
CA THR A 101 5.23 -13.57 -8.35
C THR A 101 5.95 -13.12 -9.64
N MET A 102 5.40 -12.13 -10.33
CA MET A 102 6.02 -11.56 -11.53
C MET A 102 7.38 -10.92 -11.23
N ILE A 103 7.47 -10.11 -10.17
CA ILE A 103 8.73 -9.49 -9.74
C ILE A 103 9.77 -10.54 -9.39
N MET A 104 9.39 -11.59 -8.65
CA MET A 104 10.30 -12.67 -8.26
C MET A 104 10.82 -13.49 -9.44
N LYS A 105 10.05 -13.60 -10.53
CA LYS A 105 10.47 -14.29 -11.75
C LYS A 105 11.26 -13.41 -12.72
N HIS A 106 11.25 -12.09 -12.52
CA HIS A 106 11.85 -11.16 -13.46
C HIS A 106 13.36 -10.98 -13.18
N PRO A 107 14.24 -11.19 -14.17
CA PRO A 107 15.69 -11.29 -13.96
C PRO A 107 16.30 -10.02 -13.33
N ASP A 108 15.83 -8.83 -13.71
CA ASP A 108 16.36 -7.57 -13.19
C ASP A 108 15.67 -7.10 -11.89
N LEU A 109 14.49 -7.64 -11.57
CA LEU A 109 13.68 -7.15 -10.45
C LEU A 109 13.71 -8.07 -9.25
N GLN A 110 14.02 -9.36 -9.46
CA GLN A 110 14.09 -10.33 -8.37
C GLN A 110 15.05 -9.86 -7.29
N LEU A 111 16.18 -9.23 -7.62
CA LEU A 111 17.10 -8.70 -6.61
C LEU A 111 16.47 -7.65 -5.67
N TRP A 112 15.39 -6.99 -6.09
CA TRP A 112 14.74 -5.92 -5.34
C TRP A 112 13.68 -6.41 -4.36
N HIS A 113 13.30 -7.70 -4.36
CA HIS A 113 12.27 -8.24 -3.46
C HIS A 113 12.63 -8.10 -1.97
N LYS A 114 13.93 -8.06 -1.64
CA LYS A 114 14.43 -7.94 -0.26
C LYS A 114 14.43 -6.51 0.28
N TYR A 115 14.09 -5.51 -0.54
CA TYR A 115 14.21 -4.10 -0.17
C TYR A 115 12.85 -3.45 0.13
N PRO A 116 12.78 -2.44 1.00
CA PRO A 116 11.52 -1.81 1.41
C PRO A 116 10.65 -1.31 0.26
N ARG A 117 11.28 -0.84 -0.81
CA ARG A 117 10.59 -0.30 -1.99
C ARG A 117 9.89 -1.36 -2.83
N ILE A 118 9.98 -2.65 -2.49
CA ILE A 118 9.23 -3.72 -3.15
C ILE A 118 7.73 -3.43 -3.18
N LEU A 119 7.17 -2.90 -2.08
CA LEU A 119 5.76 -2.54 -2.00
C LEU A 119 5.38 -1.43 -3.00
N GLN A 120 6.30 -0.50 -3.28
CA GLN A 120 6.10 0.53 -4.30
C GLN A 120 6.19 -0.04 -5.71
N LEU A 121 7.12 -0.98 -5.97
CA LEU A 121 7.20 -1.66 -7.26
C LEU A 121 5.92 -2.44 -7.56
N ILE A 122 5.38 -3.13 -6.54
CA ILE A 122 4.11 -3.84 -6.65
C ILE A 122 2.97 -2.85 -6.93
N LEU A 123 2.87 -1.76 -6.17
CA LEU A 123 1.81 -0.77 -6.35
C LEU A 123 1.84 -0.12 -7.74
N TYR A 124 3.04 0.23 -8.22
CA TYR A 124 3.27 0.96 -9.48
C TYR A 124 3.84 0.08 -10.60
N LYS A 125 3.42 -1.21 -10.66
CA LYS A 125 3.93 -2.22 -11.61
C LYS A 125 4.16 -1.68 -13.02
N ASN A 126 3.11 -1.16 -13.67
CA ASN A 126 3.19 -0.82 -15.10
C ASN A 126 4.28 0.23 -15.36
N MET A 127 4.25 1.34 -14.61
CA MET A 127 5.30 2.37 -14.67
C MET A 127 6.69 1.81 -14.37
N ALA A 128 6.82 0.94 -13.37
CA ALA A 128 8.10 0.34 -13.03
C ALA A 128 8.63 -0.56 -14.16
N MET A 129 7.76 -1.35 -14.77
CA MET A 129 8.09 -2.24 -15.88
C MET A 129 8.52 -1.46 -17.12
N ASP A 130 7.74 -0.47 -17.55
CA ASP A 130 8.07 0.37 -18.71
C ASP A 130 9.47 0.98 -18.59
N ARG A 131 9.83 1.40 -17.38
CA ARG A 131 11.12 2.00 -17.06
C ARG A 131 12.26 0.99 -17.02
N VAL A 132 12.00 -0.22 -16.53
CA VAL A 132 12.96 -1.32 -16.57
C VAL A 132 13.25 -1.71 -18.02
N GLU A 133 12.21 -1.81 -18.84
CA GLU A 133 12.34 -2.10 -20.28
C GLU A 133 13.13 -1.01 -21.00
N TYR A 134 12.82 0.26 -20.72
CA TYR A 134 13.59 1.39 -21.25
C TYR A 134 15.07 1.33 -20.85
N LEU A 135 15.37 1.12 -19.57
CA LEU A 135 16.74 1.02 -19.07
C LEU A 135 17.49 -0.19 -19.63
N ARG A 136 16.79 -1.29 -19.92
CA ARG A 136 17.35 -2.45 -20.61
C ARG A 136 17.68 -2.11 -22.05
N TYR A 137 16.77 -1.44 -22.75
CA TYR A 137 16.96 -0.99 -24.14
C TYR A 137 18.19 -0.10 -24.30
N ILE A 138 18.43 0.84 -23.37
CA ILE A 138 19.63 1.69 -23.39
C ILE A 138 20.87 1.08 -22.69
N ASN A 139 20.83 -0.22 -22.33
CA ASN A 139 21.91 -0.96 -21.66
C ASN A 139 22.39 -0.33 -20.32
N ARG A 140 21.47 0.28 -19.56
CA ARG A 140 21.73 0.92 -18.25
C ARG A 140 21.12 0.18 -17.07
N ILE A 141 20.32 -0.87 -17.29
CA ILE A 141 19.61 -1.59 -16.22
C ILE A 141 20.52 -2.11 -15.10
N LYS A 142 21.74 -2.56 -15.43
CA LYS A 142 22.74 -3.02 -14.45
C LYS A 142 23.19 -1.96 -13.44
N TRP A 143 22.99 -0.68 -13.76
CA TRP A 143 23.31 0.45 -12.88
C TRP A 143 22.06 1.04 -12.20
N ALA A 144 20.88 0.56 -12.58
CA ALA A 144 19.63 1.03 -12.05
C ALA A 144 19.45 0.56 -10.62
N ARG A 145 18.91 1.43 -9.78
CA ARG A 145 18.43 1.08 -8.45
C ARG A 145 16.91 1.18 -8.43
N ALA A 146 16.27 0.52 -7.48
CA ALA A 146 14.80 0.61 -7.32
C ALA A 146 14.29 2.08 -7.29
N HIS A 147 15.06 3.00 -6.70
CA HIS A 147 14.68 4.43 -6.68
C HIS A 147 14.63 5.06 -8.09
N THR A 148 15.48 4.65 -9.02
CA THR A 148 15.52 5.18 -10.40
C THR A 148 14.22 4.84 -11.12
N VAL A 149 13.81 3.58 -11.01
CA VAL A 149 12.58 3.04 -11.60
C VAL A 149 11.32 3.59 -10.94
N LEU A 150 11.40 4.00 -9.67
CA LEU A 150 10.29 4.56 -8.91
C LEU A 150 10.27 6.10 -8.85
N SER A 151 11.23 6.77 -9.50
CA SER A 151 11.37 8.23 -9.44
C SER A 151 10.21 8.97 -10.13
N GLN A 152 10.02 10.26 -9.86
CA GLN A 152 9.05 11.03 -10.64
C GLN A 152 9.55 11.18 -12.09
N THR A 153 8.65 11.31 -13.06
CA THR A 153 8.99 11.36 -14.51
C THR A 153 10.07 12.40 -14.84
N LYS A 154 10.11 13.53 -14.13
CA LYS A 154 11.11 14.60 -14.33
C LYS A 154 12.57 14.22 -14.01
N THR A 155 12.82 13.11 -13.32
CA THR A 155 14.15 12.69 -12.87
C THR A 155 14.82 11.65 -13.77
N MET A 156 14.12 11.11 -14.77
CA MET A 156 14.67 10.06 -15.64
C MET A 156 15.36 10.58 -16.90
N ASP A 157 15.07 11.81 -17.33
CA ASP A 157 15.61 12.43 -18.55
C ASP A 157 16.88 13.28 -18.30
N ARG A 158 17.59 13.04 -17.18
CA ARG A 158 18.88 13.69 -16.85
C ARG A 158 19.97 12.65 -16.68
#